data_AF-A0A2K3NPF7-F1
#
_entry.id   AF-A0A2K3NPF7-F1
#
_cell.length_a   1.000
_cell.length_b   1.000
_cell.length_c   1.000
_cell.angle_alpha   90.00
_cell.angle_beta   90.00
_cell.angle_gamma   90.00
#
_symmetry.space_group_name_H-M   'P 1'
#
loop_
_entity.id
_entity.type
_entity.pdbx_description
1 polymer ?
#
loop_
_entity_poly.entity_id
_entity_poly.type
_entity_poly.pdbx_seq_one_letter_code
_entity_poly.pdbx_strand_id
1 'polypeptide(L)'
;MKAKQSGLTVNQHRQVSRHQSRRVTNQTVMEIKDQIIRARAYLGFLPPSSNSHLVKELRLGIREMERAVGEATKGSDLSRSALQKMRHMGASLSKASRAFPDCAAMASKLRAMNHNAEEQVRSQQHEVTHLVHLAARTTPKGLHCLSMQLTADYFALRPEDRRLPNENKIHDPKLYHYAVFSDNILACGVVVNSTMSNSKEQEKLVFHIVTNSLNFPAISMWFILNPPGKAAIHIQNIDNFEWLSKYNTFKKQSSNDPRYTSELNYLRFYLPDIFPTLNKILLFDHDVVVQQDLSTLWNINMNGKVIAGVGTCQEGETSFRRMDMLINFSDPYIAERFDVNACTWAFGMNLFDLQQWRRHNLTGVYHKYLQRGSKKPLFNAGSLPLGWLTFYNKIMVLDRRWHILGLGYDSGIDKNKIEQAAVVHYDGIRKPWMDIGLGRYKSYWSNFMKTMASIITSTPTSSVLRTGLVQKQPLGVSFQNIVGLPAMTKVGRVRCSIEGKPDVQESRSNLGMGASLIAAISAATLSSPAAMALVDERLSTEGTGLPFGLSNNLLGWILFGVFGFIWALYFVYASSLDEDEDSGLSL
;
A
#
# COMPACT_ATOMS: atom_id res chain seq x y z
N MET A 1 52.11 3.64 -37.47
CA MET A 1 50.76 3.35 -38.02
C MET A 1 50.60 1.84 -38.19
N LYS A 2 49.41 1.29 -37.94
CA LYS A 2 49.03 -0.15 -37.97
C LYS A 2 49.48 -1.02 -36.79
N ALA A 3 48.80 -0.88 -35.64
CA ALA A 3 48.50 -1.99 -34.70
C ALA A 3 47.73 -1.47 -33.47
N LYS A 4 46.56 -0.83 -33.64
CA LYS A 4 45.65 -0.56 -32.50
C LYS A 4 44.18 -0.33 -32.87
N GLN A 5 43.76 -0.71 -34.08
CA GLN A 5 42.41 -0.47 -34.61
C GLN A 5 41.57 -1.74 -34.83
N SER A 6 42.10 -2.94 -34.55
CA SER A 6 41.38 -4.21 -34.74
C SER A 6 40.64 -4.73 -33.50
N GLY A 7 40.86 -4.14 -32.31
CA GLY A 7 40.23 -4.60 -31.05
C GLY A 7 38.88 -3.97 -30.72
N LEU A 8 38.58 -2.79 -31.27
CA LEU A 8 37.33 -2.04 -30.99
C LEU A 8 36.15 -2.52 -31.87
N THR A 9 36.41 -2.89 -33.12
CA THR A 9 35.40 -3.40 -34.06
C THR A 9 34.90 -4.80 -33.71
N VAL A 10 35.77 -5.67 -33.16
CA VAL A 10 35.40 -7.03 -32.74
C VAL A 10 34.49 -7.02 -31.50
N ASN A 11 34.74 -6.12 -30.54
CA ASN A 11 33.90 -6.00 -29.34
C ASN A 11 32.54 -5.34 -29.62
N GLN A 12 32.47 -4.35 -30.54
CA GLN A 12 31.20 -3.80 -31.02
C GLN A 12 30.38 -4.83 -31.81
N HIS A 13 31.00 -5.60 -32.72
CA HIS A 13 30.28 -6.68 -33.42
C HIS A 13 29.81 -7.79 -32.47
N ARG A 14 30.57 -8.11 -31.42
CA ARG A 14 30.17 -9.12 -30.42
C ARG A 14 29.06 -8.64 -29.49
N GLN A 15 29.01 -7.34 -29.15
CA GLN A 15 27.91 -6.71 -28.41
C GLN A 15 26.64 -6.58 -29.26
N VAL A 16 26.77 -6.16 -30.53
CA VAL A 16 25.65 -6.05 -31.48
C VAL A 16 25.09 -7.44 -31.80
N SER A 17 25.96 -8.45 -32.01
CA SER A 17 25.56 -9.86 -32.20
C SER A 17 24.90 -10.45 -30.95
N ARG A 18 25.39 -10.16 -29.74
CA ARG A 18 24.73 -10.55 -28.48
C ARG A 18 23.38 -9.85 -28.30
N HIS A 19 23.23 -8.59 -28.69
CA HIS A 19 21.95 -7.87 -28.64
C HIS A 19 20.95 -8.36 -29.69
N GLN A 20 21.40 -8.69 -30.91
CA GLN A 20 20.58 -9.32 -31.95
C GLN A 20 20.19 -10.75 -31.56
N SER A 21 21.12 -11.57 -31.10
CA SER A 21 20.85 -12.94 -30.62
C SER A 21 19.89 -12.97 -29.43
N ARG A 22 20.01 -12.02 -28.49
CA ARG A 22 19.08 -11.83 -27.35
C ARG A 22 17.70 -11.31 -27.78
N ARG A 23 17.61 -10.51 -28.84
CA ARG A 23 16.33 -10.14 -29.49
C ARG A 23 15.68 -11.35 -30.18
N VAL A 24 16.46 -12.15 -30.90
CA VAL A 24 16.00 -13.34 -31.65
C VAL A 24 15.58 -14.48 -30.71
N THR A 25 16.23 -14.65 -29.56
CA THR A 25 15.84 -15.69 -28.57
C THR A 25 14.58 -15.32 -27.78
N ASN A 26 14.34 -14.04 -27.50
CA ASN A 26 13.06 -13.58 -26.96
C ASN A 26 11.92 -13.75 -27.98
N GLN A 27 12.24 -13.69 -29.27
CA GLN A 27 11.27 -13.86 -30.36
C GLN A 27 10.68 -15.28 -30.40
N THR A 28 11.47 -16.32 -30.12
CA THR A 28 10.96 -17.70 -30.15
C THR A 28 9.93 -17.98 -29.05
N VAL A 29 10.12 -17.46 -27.82
CA VAL A 29 9.10 -17.58 -26.76
C VAL A 29 7.82 -16.85 -27.15
N MET A 30 7.94 -15.67 -27.76
CA MET A 30 6.80 -14.91 -28.27
C MET A 30 6.09 -15.64 -29.41
N GLU A 31 6.81 -16.29 -30.32
CA GLU A 31 6.23 -17.08 -31.41
C GLU A 31 5.43 -18.28 -30.89
N ILE A 32 5.93 -18.98 -29.86
CA ILE A 32 5.18 -20.08 -29.22
C ILE A 32 3.90 -19.54 -28.57
N LYS A 33 3.98 -18.40 -27.87
CA LYS A 33 2.80 -17.74 -27.27
C LYS A 33 1.78 -17.30 -28.33
N ASP A 34 2.23 -16.72 -29.43
CA ASP A 34 1.38 -16.30 -30.55
C ASP A 34 0.68 -17.49 -31.21
N GLN A 35 1.38 -18.61 -31.38
CA GLN A 35 0.80 -19.84 -31.90
C GLN A 35 -0.28 -20.40 -30.97
N ILE A 36 -0.08 -20.37 -29.65
CA ILE A 36 -1.11 -20.75 -28.66
C ILE A 36 -2.34 -19.85 -28.77
N ILE A 37 -2.14 -18.52 -28.82
CA ILE A 37 -3.23 -17.55 -28.96
C ILE A 37 -4.02 -17.80 -30.25
N ARG A 38 -3.32 -18.02 -31.37
CA ARG A 38 -3.94 -18.33 -32.66
C ARG A 38 -4.72 -19.65 -32.63
N ALA A 39 -4.18 -20.68 -31.99
CA ALA A 39 -4.85 -21.96 -31.82
C ALA A 39 -6.15 -21.81 -30.99
N ARG A 40 -6.10 -21.06 -29.88
CA ARG A 40 -7.27 -20.75 -29.04
C ARG A 40 -8.34 -19.98 -29.80
N ALA A 41 -7.94 -19.03 -30.65
CA ALA A 41 -8.85 -18.28 -31.48
C ALA A 41 -9.55 -19.17 -32.52
N TYR A 42 -8.81 -20.07 -33.20
CA TYR A 42 -9.42 -21.05 -34.12
C TYR A 42 -10.39 -22.00 -33.42
N LEU A 43 -10.04 -22.48 -32.22
CA LEU A 43 -10.96 -23.28 -31.40
C LEU A 43 -12.24 -22.52 -31.04
N GLY A 44 -12.17 -21.19 -30.94
CA GLY A 44 -13.33 -20.35 -30.63
C GLY A 44 -14.32 -20.15 -31.78
N PHE A 45 -14.05 -20.65 -32.98
CA PHE A 45 -15.00 -20.73 -34.10
C PHE A 45 -15.70 -22.09 -34.19
N LEU A 46 -15.28 -23.06 -33.38
CA LEU A 46 -15.77 -24.43 -33.41
C LEU A 46 -16.71 -24.69 -32.22
N PRO A 47 -17.76 -25.51 -32.39
CA PRO A 47 -18.60 -25.94 -31.27
C PRO A 47 -17.76 -26.63 -30.17
N PRO A 48 -18.03 -26.39 -28.87
CA PRO A 48 -17.27 -27.00 -27.77
C PRO A 48 -17.25 -28.54 -27.81
N SER A 49 -18.31 -29.15 -28.33
CA SER A 49 -18.52 -30.59 -28.51
C SER A 49 -17.89 -31.17 -29.79
N SER A 50 -17.24 -30.35 -30.61
CA SER A 50 -16.60 -30.82 -31.85
C SER A 50 -15.42 -31.76 -31.52
N ASN A 51 -15.53 -32.99 -32.01
CA ASN A 51 -14.52 -34.05 -31.84
C ASN A 51 -13.62 -34.23 -33.07
N SER A 52 -13.56 -33.23 -33.95
CA SER A 52 -12.73 -33.31 -35.16
C SER A 52 -11.27 -33.56 -34.80
N HIS A 53 -10.57 -34.29 -35.67
CA HIS A 53 -9.14 -34.57 -35.52
C HIS A 53 -8.34 -33.28 -35.30
N LEU A 54 -8.70 -32.21 -36.01
CA LEU A 54 -8.09 -30.88 -35.89
C LEU A 54 -8.29 -30.24 -34.50
N VAL A 55 -9.49 -30.35 -33.91
CA VAL A 55 -9.74 -29.84 -32.54
C VAL A 55 -8.86 -30.58 -31.52
N LYS A 56 -8.74 -31.90 -31.66
CA LYS A 56 -7.88 -32.72 -30.78
C LYS A 56 -6.40 -32.35 -30.95
N GLU A 57 -5.92 -32.18 -32.19
CA GLU A 57 -4.56 -31.71 -32.49
C GLU A 57 -4.28 -30.34 -31.86
N LEU A 58 -5.17 -29.36 -32.03
CA LEU A 58 -4.99 -28.00 -31.48
C LEU A 58 -5.04 -28.00 -29.94
N ARG A 59 -6.00 -28.69 -29.32
CA ARG A 59 -6.10 -28.79 -27.85
C ARG A 59 -4.87 -29.50 -27.24
N LEU A 60 -4.38 -30.57 -27.87
CA LEU A 60 -3.18 -31.26 -27.42
C LEU A 60 -1.96 -30.35 -27.56
N GLY A 61 -1.79 -29.72 -28.73
CA GLY A 61 -0.68 -28.83 -28.98
C GLY A 61 -0.64 -27.63 -28.03
N ILE A 62 -1.79 -27.04 -27.68
CA ILE A 62 -1.87 -25.95 -26.70
C ILE A 62 -1.30 -26.42 -25.36
N ARG A 63 -1.77 -27.55 -24.83
CA ARG A 63 -1.30 -28.09 -23.55
C ARG A 63 0.19 -28.43 -23.57
N GLU A 64 0.68 -29.03 -24.66
CA GLU A 64 2.08 -29.40 -24.78
C GLU A 64 3.00 -28.18 -24.86
N MET A 65 2.59 -27.13 -25.58
CA MET A 65 3.35 -25.89 -25.68
C MET A 65 3.28 -25.05 -24.41
N GLU A 66 2.14 -25.01 -23.72
CA GLU A 66 2.00 -24.35 -22.42
C GLU A 66 2.93 -24.97 -21.38
N ARG A 67 2.98 -26.31 -21.29
CA ARG A 67 3.93 -27.01 -20.42
C ARG A 67 5.37 -26.80 -20.84
N ALA A 68 5.64 -26.73 -22.15
CA ALA A 68 6.99 -26.56 -22.68
C ALA A 68 7.52 -25.14 -22.50
N VAL A 69 6.64 -24.12 -22.47
CA VAL A 69 7.01 -22.73 -22.21
C VAL A 69 7.09 -22.46 -20.72
N GLY A 70 6.15 -22.98 -19.91
CA GLY A 70 6.15 -22.76 -18.45
C GLY A 70 6.41 -21.29 -18.07
N GLU A 71 7.42 -21.06 -17.24
CA GLU A 71 7.90 -19.72 -16.83
C GLU A 71 9.06 -19.18 -17.68
N ALA A 72 9.40 -19.81 -18.81
CA ALA A 72 10.51 -19.40 -19.65
C ALA A 72 10.33 -17.96 -20.14
N THR A 73 11.32 -17.11 -19.84
CA THR A 73 11.36 -15.70 -20.27
C THR A 73 12.32 -15.47 -21.42
N LYS A 74 13.22 -16.44 -21.69
CA LYS A 74 14.20 -16.40 -22.78
C LYS A 74 14.14 -17.69 -23.60
N GLY A 75 14.42 -17.60 -24.91
CA GLY A 75 14.45 -18.77 -25.79
C GLY A 75 15.59 -19.76 -25.49
N SER A 76 16.62 -19.35 -24.75
CA SER A 76 17.67 -20.25 -24.24
C SER A 76 17.15 -21.26 -23.24
N ASP A 77 16.03 -20.97 -22.60
CA ASP A 77 15.45 -21.78 -21.52
C ASP A 77 14.54 -22.88 -22.09
N LEU A 78 14.35 -22.90 -23.42
CA LEU A 78 13.51 -23.86 -24.12
C LEU A 78 14.31 -25.11 -24.53
N SER A 79 13.72 -26.28 -24.27
CA SER A 79 14.30 -27.55 -24.73
C SER A 79 14.20 -27.72 -26.24
N ARG A 80 15.06 -28.57 -26.84
CA ARG A 80 14.93 -28.98 -28.25
C ARG A 80 13.57 -29.60 -28.56
N SER A 81 12.97 -30.31 -27.59
CA SER A 81 11.62 -30.85 -27.68
C SER A 81 10.56 -29.74 -27.81
N ALA A 82 10.71 -28.61 -27.12
CA ALA A 82 9.80 -27.47 -27.23
C ALA A 82 9.81 -26.86 -28.64
N LEU A 83 10.99 -26.74 -29.27
CA LEU A 83 11.12 -26.26 -30.64
C LEU A 83 10.48 -27.22 -31.66
N GLN A 84 10.58 -28.53 -31.43
CA GLN A 84 9.92 -29.52 -32.27
C GLN A 84 8.39 -29.43 -32.15
N LYS A 85 7.87 -29.30 -30.93
CA LYS A 85 6.43 -29.10 -30.66
C LYS A 85 5.89 -27.82 -31.30
N MET A 86 6.65 -26.72 -31.25
CA MET A 86 6.32 -25.48 -31.95
C MET A 86 6.17 -25.69 -33.47
N ARG A 87 7.07 -26.46 -34.09
CA ARG A 87 6.95 -26.78 -35.53
C ARG A 87 5.70 -27.60 -35.83
N HIS A 88 5.40 -28.60 -34.99
CA HIS A 88 4.18 -29.41 -35.13
C HIS A 88 2.91 -28.56 -34.99
N MET A 89 2.86 -27.65 -34.02
CA MET A 89 1.76 -26.70 -33.90
C MET A 89 1.62 -25.79 -35.12
N GLY A 90 2.73 -25.29 -35.66
CA GLY A 90 2.71 -24.50 -36.90
C GLY A 90 2.03 -25.23 -38.06
N ALA A 91 2.27 -26.54 -38.19
CA ALA A 91 1.59 -27.37 -39.19
C ALA A 91 0.08 -27.50 -38.91
N SER A 92 -0.32 -27.74 -37.66
CA SER A 92 -1.73 -27.80 -37.26
C SER A 92 -2.47 -26.48 -37.47
N LEU A 93 -1.82 -25.35 -37.17
CA LEU A 93 -2.36 -24.00 -37.43
C LEU A 93 -2.54 -23.72 -38.93
N SER A 94 -1.67 -24.24 -39.78
CA SER A 94 -1.80 -24.14 -41.24
C SER A 94 -2.97 -24.99 -41.78
N LYS A 95 -3.28 -26.13 -41.14
CA LYS A 95 -4.53 -26.87 -41.41
C LYS A 95 -5.74 -26.04 -40.97
N ALA A 96 -5.69 -25.42 -39.79
CA ALA A 96 -6.78 -24.61 -39.26
C ALA A 96 -7.06 -23.35 -40.09
N SER A 97 -6.02 -22.65 -40.57
CA SER A 97 -6.20 -21.48 -41.43
C SER A 97 -6.89 -21.81 -42.76
N ARG A 98 -6.66 -23.02 -43.29
CA ARG A 98 -7.36 -23.49 -44.50
C ARG A 98 -8.83 -23.83 -44.22
N ALA A 99 -9.15 -24.34 -43.02
CA ALA A 99 -10.51 -24.61 -42.61
C ALA A 99 -11.31 -23.33 -42.27
N PHE A 100 -10.63 -22.27 -41.84
CA PHE A 100 -11.22 -20.98 -41.44
C PHE A 100 -10.52 -19.81 -42.16
N PRO A 101 -10.83 -19.54 -43.43
CA PRO A 101 -10.13 -18.52 -44.23
C PRO A 101 -10.58 -17.08 -43.91
N ASP A 102 -11.68 -16.88 -43.16
CA ASP A 102 -12.22 -15.56 -42.86
C ASP A 102 -11.31 -14.76 -41.90
N CYS A 103 -10.48 -13.91 -42.49
CA CYS A 103 -9.60 -13.01 -41.75
C CYS A 103 -10.37 -11.95 -40.94
N ALA A 104 -11.57 -11.53 -41.36
CA ALA A 104 -12.36 -10.54 -40.64
C ALA A 104 -12.92 -11.14 -39.35
N ALA A 105 -13.47 -12.36 -39.42
CA ALA A 105 -13.90 -13.11 -38.24
C ALA A 105 -12.72 -13.40 -37.30
N MET A 106 -11.57 -13.83 -37.84
CA MET A 106 -10.34 -14.05 -37.07
C MET A 106 -9.87 -12.78 -36.35
N ALA A 107 -9.82 -11.64 -37.06
CA ALA A 107 -9.44 -10.37 -36.47
C ALA A 107 -10.43 -9.91 -35.40
N SER A 108 -11.73 -10.06 -35.64
CA SER A 108 -12.78 -9.77 -34.64
C SER A 108 -12.61 -10.62 -33.38
N LYS A 109 -12.37 -11.93 -33.54
CA LYS A 109 -12.14 -12.85 -32.43
C LYS A 109 -10.89 -12.48 -31.62
N LEU A 110 -9.78 -12.15 -32.28
CA LEU A 110 -8.57 -11.71 -31.59
C LEU A 110 -8.79 -10.40 -30.84
N ARG A 111 -9.53 -9.44 -31.40
CA ARG A 111 -9.89 -8.20 -30.69
C ARG A 111 -10.73 -8.48 -29.45
N ALA A 112 -11.73 -9.36 -29.56
CA ALA A 112 -12.55 -9.77 -28.42
C ALA A 112 -11.72 -10.48 -27.33
N MET A 113 -10.79 -11.36 -27.74
CA MET A 113 -9.86 -12.01 -26.80
C MET A 113 -8.93 -11.01 -26.12
N ASN A 114 -8.42 -10.01 -26.85
CA ASN A 114 -7.58 -8.95 -26.28
C ASN A 114 -8.37 -8.11 -25.26
N HIS A 115 -9.58 -7.67 -25.63
CA HIS A 115 -10.45 -6.91 -24.73
C HIS A 115 -10.79 -7.71 -23.46
N ASN A 116 -11.12 -8.99 -23.60
CA ASN A 116 -11.36 -9.86 -22.44
C ASN A 116 -10.11 -10.02 -21.55
N ALA A 117 -8.92 -10.13 -22.15
CA ALA A 117 -7.67 -10.19 -21.39
C ALA A 117 -7.37 -8.86 -20.67
N GLU A 118 -7.63 -7.72 -21.31
CA GLU A 118 -7.50 -6.39 -20.71
C GLU A 118 -8.46 -6.24 -19.52
N GLU A 119 -9.72 -6.65 -19.65
CA GLU A 119 -10.70 -6.63 -18.55
C GLU A 119 -10.34 -7.59 -17.42
N GLN A 120 -9.79 -8.77 -17.71
CA GLN A 120 -9.26 -9.67 -16.68
C GLN A 120 -8.10 -9.05 -15.91
N VAL A 121 -7.14 -8.44 -16.61
CA VAL A 121 -6.01 -7.73 -15.98
C VAL A 121 -6.53 -6.58 -15.12
N ARG A 122 -7.49 -5.80 -15.63
CA ARG A 122 -8.11 -4.70 -14.88
C ARG A 122 -8.81 -5.20 -13.61
N SER A 123 -9.58 -6.27 -13.71
CA SER A 123 -10.26 -6.91 -12.58
C SER A 123 -9.26 -7.38 -11.52
N GLN A 124 -8.20 -8.09 -11.93
CA GLN A 124 -7.13 -8.52 -11.03
C GLN A 124 -6.38 -7.34 -10.40
N GLN A 125 -6.14 -6.26 -11.14
CA GLN A 125 -5.54 -5.04 -10.59
C GLN A 125 -6.43 -4.39 -9.53
N HIS A 126 -7.75 -4.37 -9.73
CA HIS A 126 -8.69 -3.89 -8.72
C HIS A 126 -8.66 -4.75 -7.46
N GLU A 127 -8.65 -6.08 -7.60
CA GLU A 127 -8.55 -7.02 -6.48
C GLU A 127 -7.24 -6.85 -5.70
N VAL A 128 -6.09 -6.84 -6.38
CA VAL A 128 -4.78 -6.60 -5.75
C VAL A 128 -4.75 -5.27 -5.02
N THR A 129 -5.29 -4.21 -5.64
CA THR A 129 -5.35 -2.88 -5.01
C THR A 129 -6.21 -2.91 -3.75
N HIS A 130 -7.37 -3.58 -3.80
CA HIS A 130 -8.24 -3.75 -2.65
C HIS A 130 -7.55 -4.50 -1.50
N LEU A 131 -6.89 -5.61 -1.79
CA LEU A 131 -6.15 -6.41 -0.79
C LEU A 131 -5.00 -5.63 -0.16
N VAL A 132 -4.25 -4.85 -0.95
CA VAL A 132 -3.18 -3.99 -0.42
C VAL A 132 -3.75 -2.91 0.51
N HIS A 133 -4.89 -2.31 0.17
CA HIS A 133 -5.55 -1.34 1.04
C HIS A 133 -6.10 -1.97 2.32
N LEU A 134 -6.64 -3.20 2.24
CA LEU A 134 -7.09 -3.95 3.41
C LEU A 134 -5.91 -4.26 4.34
N ALA A 135 -4.83 -4.82 3.80
CA ALA A 135 -3.62 -5.14 4.56
C ALA A 135 -3.00 -3.90 5.23
N ALA A 136 -3.06 -2.73 4.58
CA ALA A 136 -2.58 -1.47 5.13
C ALA A 136 -3.43 -0.94 6.30
N ARG A 137 -4.65 -1.44 6.49
CA ARG A 137 -5.59 -1.05 7.57
C ARG A 137 -5.62 -2.06 8.72
N THR A 138 -5.20 -3.29 8.48
CA THR A 138 -5.21 -4.35 9.50
C THR A 138 -3.97 -4.26 10.38
N THR A 139 -4.16 -4.33 11.69
CA THR A 139 -3.06 -4.47 12.65
C THR A 139 -2.55 -5.91 12.64
N PRO A 140 -1.24 -6.15 12.38
CA PRO A 140 -0.64 -7.47 12.50
C PRO A 140 -0.92 -8.11 13.87
N LYS A 141 -1.27 -9.40 13.90
CA LYS A 141 -1.63 -10.13 15.13
C LYS A 141 -0.57 -9.99 16.23
N GLY A 142 0.71 -10.08 15.89
CA GLY A 142 1.81 -9.92 16.84
C GLY A 142 1.85 -8.53 17.49
N LEU A 143 1.55 -7.46 16.73
CA LEU A 143 1.47 -6.10 17.28
C LEU A 143 0.26 -5.93 18.20
N HIS A 144 -0.87 -6.52 17.83
CA HIS A 144 -2.05 -6.51 18.68
C HIS A 144 -1.80 -7.23 20.01
N CYS A 145 -1.22 -8.43 19.99
CA CYS A 145 -0.86 -9.17 21.20
C CYS A 145 0.12 -8.40 22.09
N LEU A 146 1.15 -7.78 21.48
CA LEU A 146 2.10 -6.93 22.21
C LEU A 146 1.39 -5.77 22.92
N SER A 147 0.48 -5.08 22.21
CA SER A 147 -0.30 -3.99 22.79
C SER A 147 -1.15 -4.46 23.97
N MET A 148 -1.84 -5.60 23.83
CA MET A 148 -2.67 -6.15 24.93
C MET A 148 -1.83 -6.53 26.14
N GLN A 149 -0.68 -7.17 25.92
CA GLN A 149 0.23 -7.56 26.99
C GLN A 149 0.76 -6.34 27.75
N LEU A 150 1.27 -5.34 27.04
CA LEU A 150 1.79 -4.12 27.65
C LEU A 150 0.70 -3.33 28.40
N THR A 151 -0.54 -3.33 27.89
CA THR A 151 -1.67 -2.75 28.61
C THR A 151 -1.96 -3.48 29.91
N ALA A 152 -1.97 -4.82 29.90
CA ALA A 152 -2.16 -5.61 31.11
C ALA A 152 -1.05 -5.34 32.14
N ASP A 153 0.21 -5.32 31.69
CA ASP A 153 1.37 -5.04 32.53
C ASP A 153 1.30 -3.63 33.13
N TYR A 154 0.87 -2.62 32.36
CA TYR A 154 0.69 -1.24 32.83
C TYR A 154 -0.28 -1.16 34.01
N PHE A 155 -1.43 -1.83 33.91
CA PHE A 155 -2.45 -1.81 34.96
C PHE A 155 -2.07 -2.69 36.15
N ALA A 156 -1.18 -3.66 35.97
CA ALA A 156 -0.61 -4.44 37.06
C ALA A 156 0.41 -3.64 37.92
N LEU A 157 1.06 -2.62 37.35
CA LEU A 157 1.93 -1.71 38.10
C LEU A 157 1.15 -0.82 39.06
N ARG A 158 1.74 -0.52 40.23
CA ARG A 158 1.22 0.51 41.13
C ARG A 158 1.40 1.89 40.50
N PRO A 159 0.56 2.89 40.82
CA PRO A 159 0.67 4.23 40.25
C PRO A 159 2.05 4.89 40.43
N GLU A 160 2.75 4.62 41.54
CA GLU A 160 4.09 5.20 41.79
C GLU A 160 5.16 4.63 40.86
N ASP A 161 4.97 3.39 40.39
CA ASP A 161 5.90 2.68 39.53
C ASP A 161 5.68 3.02 38.04
N ARG A 162 4.67 3.85 37.71
CA ARG A 162 4.35 4.29 36.34
C ARG A 162 5.08 5.57 35.91
N ARG A 163 6.09 6.00 36.69
CA ARG A 163 6.86 7.22 36.43
C ARG A 163 7.76 7.07 35.21
N LEU A 164 7.82 8.12 34.40
CA LEU A 164 8.69 8.17 33.23
C LEU A 164 10.02 8.86 33.57
N PRO A 165 11.10 8.59 32.82
CA PRO A 165 12.41 9.17 33.08
C PRO A 165 12.45 10.68 32.80
N ASN A 166 13.14 11.42 33.69
CA ASN A 166 13.50 12.83 33.54
C ASN A 166 12.31 13.80 33.33
N GLU A 167 11.18 13.58 34.01
CA GLU A 167 9.98 14.42 33.91
C GLU A 167 10.22 15.91 34.22
N ASN A 168 11.21 16.23 35.06
CA ASN A 168 11.60 17.59 35.39
C ASN A 168 12.11 18.42 34.19
N LYS A 169 12.48 17.78 33.08
CA LYS A 169 12.97 18.44 31.86
C LYS A 169 11.88 18.79 30.85
N ILE A 170 10.66 18.30 31.03
CA ILE A 170 9.58 18.32 30.01
C ILE A 170 9.22 19.73 29.54
N HIS A 171 9.39 20.74 30.40
CA HIS A 171 9.01 22.12 30.11
C HIS A 171 10.20 23.08 29.91
N ASP A 172 11.44 22.60 29.92
CA ASP A 172 12.62 23.46 29.78
C ASP A 172 12.82 23.91 28.33
N PRO A 173 12.53 25.19 27.99
CA PRO A 173 12.56 25.66 26.60
C PRO A 173 13.97 25.71 25.98
N LYS A 174 15.03 25.42 26.76
CA LYS A 174 16.41 25.35 26.28
C LYS A 174 16.77 23.98 25.70
N LEU A 175 15.90 22.99 25.86
CA LEU A 175 16.11 21.63 25.39
C LEU A 175 15.54 21.41 23.98
N TYR A 176 15.89 20.28 23.38
CA TYR A 176 15.44 19.91 22.04
C TYR A 176 14.17 19.05 22.15
N HIS A 177 13.02 19.67 21.88
CA HIS A 177 11.70 19.04 22.01
C HIS A 177 11.22 18.40 20.70
N TYR A 178 10.91 17.11 20.75
CA TYR A 178 10.43 16.33 19.62
C TYR A 178 9.00 15.85 19.90
N ALA A 179 8.06 16.16 19.02
CA ALA A 179 6.68 15.67 19.11
C ALA A 179 6.46 14.48 18.16
N VAL A 180 5.82 13.43 18.65
CA VAL A 180 5.39 12.26 17.87
C VAL A 180 3.95 11.94 18.21
N PHE A 181 3.05 12.00 17.22
CA PHE A 181 1.64 11.66 17.41
C PHE A 181 1.36 10.30 16.81
N SER A 182 0.99 9.32 17.62
CA SER A 182 0.96 7.93 17.20
C SER A 182 0.16 7.03 18.14
N ASP A 183 -0.52 6.05 17.55
CA ASP A 183 -1.14 4.91 18.20
C ASP A 183 -0.29 3.62 18.06
N ASN A 184 0.89 3.70 17.47
CA ASN A 184 1.74 2.56 17.18
C ASN A 184 2.99 2.54 18.08
N ILE A 185 3.07 1.53 18.94
CA ILE A 185 4.13 1.34 19.94
C ILE A 185 5.51 1.22 19.28
N LEU A 186 5.64 0.38 18.25
CA LEU A 186 6.93 0.15 17.61
C LEU A 186 7.39 1.34 16.79
N ALA A 187 6.46 2.03 16.14
CA ALA A 187 6.73 3.26 15.41
C ALA A 187 7.33 4.32 16.35
N CYS A 188 6.70 4.55 17.51
CA CYS A 188 7.23 5.42 18.56
C CYS A 188 8.62 4.97 19.03
N GLY A 189 8.79 3.69 19.34
CA GLY A 189 10.05 3.12 19.81
C GLY A 189 11.18 3.36 18.81
N VAL A 190 10.95 3.15 17.51
CA VAL A 190 11.96 3.35 16.47
C VAL A 190 12.28 4.83 16.25
N VAL A 191 11.30 5.74 16.23
CA VAL A 191 11.58 7.18 16.11
C VAL A 191 12.46 7.65 17.26
N VAL A 192 12.10 7.30 18.50
CA VAL A 192 12.88 7.66 19.69
C VAL A 192 14.27 7.03 19.65
N ASN A 193 14.37 5.72 19.40
CA ASN A 193 15.65 5.01 19.44
C ASN A 193 16.60 5.44 18.31
N SER A 194 16.08 5.67 17.11
CA SER A 194 16.88 6.17 15.99
C SER A 194 17.36 7.60 16.21
N THR A 195 16.54 8.47 16.82
CA THR A 195 16.96 9.82 17.21
C THR A 195 18.03 9.77 18.30
N MET A 196 17.84 8.93 19.33
CA MET A 196 18.81 8.73 20.40
C MET A 196 20.15 8.24 19.89
N SER A 197 20.15 7.19 19.07
CA SER A 197 21.36 6.53 18.57
C SER A 197 22.22 7.44 17.69
N ASN A 198 21.61 8.44 17.03
CA ASN A 198 22.28 9.33 16.10
C ASN A 198 22.49 10.76 16.65
N SER A 199 22.02 11.06 17.86
CA SER A 199 22.19 12.36 18.50
C SER A 199 23.52 12.46 19.25
N LYS A 200 24.18 13.62 19.14
CA LYS A 200 25.41 13.93 19.86
C LYS A 200 25.16 14.37 21.32
N GLU A 201 24.01 14.99 21.59
CA GLU A 201 23.66 15.58 22.89
C GLU A 201 22.39 14.94 23.44
N GLN A 202 22.46 13.64 23.78
CA GLN A 202 21.30 12.83 24.17
C GLN A 202 20.57 13.38 25.41
N GLU A 203 21.30 13.95 26.36
CA GLU A 203 20.75 14.53 27.60
C GLU A 203 19.89 15.78 27.38
N LYS A 204 19.99 16.40 26.20
CA LYS A 204 19.20 17.56 25.78
C LYS A 204 17.91 17.20 25.06
N LEU A 205 17.67 15.92 24.78
CA LEU A 205 16.48 15.49 24.04
C LEU A 205 15.28 15.32 24.97
N VAL A 206 14.13 15.83 24.54
CA VAL A 206 12.83 15.64 25.18
C VAL A 206 11.85 15.12 24.14
N PHE A 207 11.31 13.93 24.36
CA PHE A 207 10.30 13.33 23.48
C PHE A 207 8.91 13.51 24.07
N HIS A 208 7.99 14.09 23.29
CA HIS A 208 6.58 14.20 23.61
C HIS A 208 5.77 13.29 22.70
N ILE A 209 5.28 12.19 23.25
CA ILE A 209 4.43 11.26 22.53
C ILE A 209 2.99 11.55 22.89
N VAL A 210 2.14 11.80 21.89
CA VAL A 210 0.71 12.00 22.11
C VAL A 210 -0.05 10.86 21.44
N THR A 211 -0.93 10.23 22.21
CA THR A 211 -1.69 9.05 21.80
C THR A 211 -3.13 9.11 22.34
N ASN A 212 -3.96 8.15 21.93
CA ASN A 212 -5.32 8.02 22.43
C ASN A 212 -5.39 7.14 23.70
N SER A 213 -6.52 7.17 24.40
CA SER A 213 -6.75 6.39 25.62
C SER A 213 -6.51 4.89 25.46
N LEU A 214 -6.82 4.33 24.29
CA LEU A 214 -6.66 2.90 24.03
C LEU A 214 -5.18 2.47 24.00
N ASN A 215 -4.31 3.32 23.47
CA ASN A 215 -2.89 3.02 23.29
C ASN A 215 -1.99 3.62 24.38
N PHE A 216 -2.51 4.55 25.18
CA PHE A 216 -1.77 5.19 26.26
C PHE A 216 -1.14 4.19 27.25
N PRO A 217 -1.85 3.20 27.81
CA PRO A 217 -1.25 2.22 28.73
C PRO A 217 -0.09 1.46 28.09
N ALA A 218 -0.28 0.95 26.87
CA ALA A 218 0.71 0.13 26.20
C ALA A 218 1.97 0.90 25.80
N ILE A 219 1.81 2.13 25.27
CA ILE A 219 2.95 3.01 24.93
C ILE A 219 3.69 3.44 26.20
N SER A 220 2.97 3.79 27.27
CA SER A 220 3.58 4.12 28.56
C SER A 220 4.39 2.96 29.12
N MET A 221 3.81 1.75 29.14
CA MET A 221 4.52 0.55 29.58
C MET A 221 5.76 0.26 28.74
N TRP A 222 5.68 0.44 27.42
CA TRP A 222 6.83 0.25 26.55
C TRP A 222 8.03 1.10 26.99
N PHE A 223 7.82 2.38 27.28
CA PHE A 223 8.90 3.29 27.67
C PHE A 223 9.29 3.20 29.15
N ILE A 224 8.43 2.66 30.01
CA ILE A 224 8.83 2.22 31.36
C ILE A 224 9.82 1.05 31.26
N LEU A 225 9.54 0.07 30.40
CA LEU A 225 10.41 -1.10 30.18
C LEU A 225 11.65 -0.78 29.33
N ASN A 226 11.57 0.25 28.48
CA ASN A 226 12.61 0.63 27.52
C ASN A 226 12.89 2.14 27.60
N PRO A 227 13.43 2.65 28.72
CA PRO A 227 13.70 4.08 28.88
C PRO A 227 14.77 4.56 27.89
N PRO A 228 14.62 5.74 27.27
CA PRO A 228 15.53 6.25 26.24
C PRO A 228 16.83 6.84 26.81
N GLY A 229 17.48 6.16 27.75
CA GLY A 229 18.74 6.61 28.35
C GLY A 229 18.62 7.96 29.07
N LYS A 230 19.42 8.95 28.67
CA LYS A 230 19.51 10.28 29.30
C LYS A 230 18.43 11.28 28.87
N ALA A 231 17.66 10.95 27.83
CA ALA A 231 16.59 11.80 27.33
C ALA A 231 15.38 11.80 28.28
N ALA A 232 14.57 12.85 28.19
CA ALA A 232 13.27 12.88 28.83
C ALA A 232 12.20 12.33 27.89
N ILE A 233 11.20 11.67 28.46
CA ILE A 233 10.04 11.21 27.71
C ILE A 233 8.76 11.59 28.45
N HIS A 234 7.82 12.13 27.68
CA HIS A 234 6.52 12.57 28.14
C HIS A 234 5.47 11.93 27.25
N ILE A 235 4.54 11.18 27.83
CA ILE A 235 3.46 10.52 27.11
C ILE A 235 2.15 11.16 27.55
N GLN A 236 1.38 11.67 26.58
CA GLN A 236 0.13 12.38 26.83
C GLN A 236 -1.02 11.64 26.15
N ASN A 237 -2.17 11.64 26.84
CA ASN A 237 -3.42 11.15 26.31
C ASN A 237 -4.23 12.32 25.73
N ILE A 238 -4.76 12.15 24.52
CA ILE A 238 -5.62 13.12 23.85
C ILE A 238 -6.86 13.47 24.68
N ASP A 239 -7.41 12.51 25.45
CA ASP A 239 -8.62 12.71 26.24
C ASP A 239 -8.40 13.69 27.40
N ASN A 240 -7.14 13.95 27.77
CA ASN A 240 -6.79 14.95 28.78
C ASN A 240 -6.83 16.39 28.22
N PHE A 241 -6.99 16.57 26.91
CA PHE A 241 -7.10 17.89 26.30
C PHE A 241 -8.53 18.40 26.34
N GLU A 242 -8.98 18.89 27.51
CA GLU A 242 -10.34 19.41 27.70
C GLU A 242 -10.73 20.47 26.66
N TRP A 243 -9.78 21.29 26.23
CA TRP A 243 -9.99 22.32 25.21
C TRP A 243 -10.31 21.73 23.82
N LEU A 244 -9.90 20.50 23.53
CA LEU A 244 -10.11 19.85 22.24
C LEU A 244 -11.60 19.57 21.99
N SER A 245 -12.33 19.22 23.06
CA SER A 245 -13.78 18.99 23.03
C SER A 245 -14.56 20.22 22.52
N LYS A 246 -14.06 21.43 22.81
CA LYS A 246 -14.68 22.71 22.38
C LYS A 246 -14.73 22.84 20.87
N TYR A 247 -13.84 22.17 20.15
CA TYR A 247 -13.72 22.33 18.71
C TYR A 247 -14.66 21.44 17.91
N ASN A 248 -15.24 20.36 18.49
CA ASN A 248 -16.30 19.49 17.92
C ASN A 248 -16.16 19.07 16.43
N THR A 249 -15.00 19.28 15.80
CA THR A 249 -14.86 19.31 14.34
C THR A 249 -14.34 18.02 13.74
N PHE A 250 -13.70 17.13 14.52
CA PHE A 250 -13.16 15.88 13.99
C PHE A 250 -14.25 14.90 13.56
N LYS A 251 -15.42 14.94 14.22
CA LYS A 251 -16.54 14.04 13.94
C LYS A 251 -17.26 14.30 12.60
N LYS A 252 -17.00 15.42 11.93
CA LYS A 252 -17.76 15.85 10.73
C LYS A 252 -17.06 15.64 9.38
N GLN A 253 -15.78 15.27 9.34
CA GLN A 253 -15.12 14.89 8.10
C GLN A 253 -15.26 13.37 7.91
N SER A 254 -16.46 12.94 7.48
CA SER A 254 -16.76 11.55 7.16
C SER A 254 -16.05 11.13 5.87
N SER A 255 -14.74 10.87 5.96
CA SER A 255 -14.10 9.95 5.03
C SER A 255 -14.33 8.53 5.55
N ASN A 256 -14.79 7.62 4.69
CA ASN A 256 -14.90 6.19 5.04
C ASN A 256 -13.53 5.51 5.19
N ASP A 257 -12.43 6.25 5.07
CA ASP A 257 -11.08 5.74 5.21
C ASP A 257 -10.47 6.13 6.57
N PRO A 258 -10.23 5.16 7.47
CA PRO A 258 -9.65 5.40 8.80
C PRO A 258 -8.32 6.18 8.76
N ARG A 259 -7.57 6.08 7.66
CA ARG A 259 -6.28 6.77 7.47
C ARG A 259 -6.43 8.29 7.49
N TYR A 260 -7.58 8.81 7.03
CA TYR A 260 -7.87 10.24 6.96
C TYR A 260 -8.72 10.75 8.13
N THR A 261 -9.19 9.84 9.00
CA THR A 261 -10.04 10.17 10.15
C THR A 261 -9.31 10.07 11.49
N SER A 262 -8.06 9.60 11.54
CA SER A 262 -7.29 9.57 12.79
C SER A 262 -7.14 10.98 13.37
N GLU A 263 -7.69 11.20 14.56
CA GLU A 263 -7.65 12.49 15.26
C GLU A 263 -6.21 12.95 15.52
N LEU A 264 -5.30 12.00 15.75
CA LEU A 264 -3.86 12.25 15.94
C LEU A 264 -3.24 12.99 14.75
N ASN A 265 -3.70 12.74 13.53
CA ASN A 265 -3.21 13.44 12.34
C ASN A 265 -3.58 14.92 12.33
N TYR A 266 -4.64 15.33 13.03
CA TYR A 266 -5.05 16.72 13.09
C TYR A 266 -4.55 17.45 14.34
N LEU A 267 -4.10 16.72 15.38
CA LEU A 267 -3.44 17.33 16.55
C LEU A 267 -2.22 18.17 16.17
N ARG A 268 -1.58 17.90 15.01
CA ARG A 268 -0.46 18.69 14.50
C ARG A 268 -0.79 20.17 14.34
N PHE A 269 -2.05 20.55 14.18
CA PHE A 269 -2.50 21.94 14.08
C PHE A 269 -2.70 22.65 15.43
N TYR A 270 -2.46 21.96 16.54
CA TYR A 270 -2.62 22.48 17.90
C TYR A 270 -1.32 22.40 18.70
N LEU A 271 -0.16 22.29 18.02
CA LEU A 271 1.14 22.28 18.70
C LEU A 271 1.32 23.43 19.71
N PRO A 272 0.90 24.69 19.43
CA PRO A 272 1.02 25.76 20.41
C PRO A 272 0.13 25.59 21.64
N ASP A 273 -1.03 24.94 21.49
CA ASP A 273 -2.01 24.67 22.54
C ASP A 273 -1.59 23.47 23.40
N ILE A 274 -0.99 22.45 22.77
CA ILE A 274 -0.42 21.27 23.46
C ILE A 274 0.86 21.66 24.22
N PHE A 275 1.67 22.57 23.66
CA PHE A 275 2.96 22.98 24.24
C PHE A 275 3.05 24.51 24.45
N PRO A 276 2.24 25.09 25.36
CA PRO A 276 2.11 26.54 25.51
C PRO A 276 3.40 27.25 25.95
N THR A 277 4.28 26.55 26.68
CA THR A 277 5.53 27.11 27.21
C THR A 277 6.69 27.06 26.22
N LEU A 278 6.58 26.29 25.14
CA LEU A 278 7.66 26.08 24.19
C LEU A 278 7.64 27.11 23.05
N ASN A 279 8.83 27.51 22.60
CA ASN A 279 9.01 28.44 21.47
C ASN A 279 9.29 27.72 20.15
N LYS A 280 9.95 26.56 20.19
CA LYS A 280 10.22 25.73 19.02
C LYS A 280 9.94 24.27 19.34
N ILE A 281 9.54 23.50 18.33
CA ILE A 281 9.37 22.05 18.45
C ILE A 281 9.62 21.38 17.09
N LEU A 282 10.23 20.20 17.10
CA LEU A 282 10.37 19.38 15.90
C LEU A 282 9.29 18.30 15.89
N LEU A 283 8.41 18.32 14.90
CA LEU A 283 7.37 17.31 14.70
C LEU A 283 7.91 16.18 13.82
N PHE A 284 7.76 14.95 14.29
CA PHE A 284 7.93 13.75 13.48
C PHE A 284 6.59 13.08 13.21
N ASP A 285 6.41 12.57 11.99
CA ASP A 285 5.45 11.50 11.78
C ASP A 285 6.05 10.21 12.36
N HIS A 286 5.21 9.27 12.80
CA HIS A 286 5.68 8.09 13.53
C HIS A 286 6.47 7.08 12.67
N ASP A 287 6.46 7.25 11.36
CA ASP A 287 6.98 6.36 10.34
C ASP A 287 8.28 6.90 9.74
N VAL A 288 9.03 7.64 10.54
CA VAL A 288 10.37 8.13 10.19
C VAL A 288 11.47 7.36 10.92
N VAL A 289 12.67 7.41 10.34
CA VAL A 289 13.90 6.93 10.97
C VAL A 289 14.94 8.03 10.86
N VAL A 290 15.50 8.43 11.99
CA VAL A 290 16.59 9.40 12.05
C VAL A 290 17.92 8.67 11.87
N GLN A 291 18.74 9.16 10.95
CA GLN A 291 20.06 8.58 10.62
C GLN A 291 21.22 9.53 10.93
N GLN A 292 20.96 10.81 11.20
CA GLN A 292 21.98 11.80 11.52
C GLN A 292 21.54 12.73 12.65
N ASP A 293 22.52 13.40 13.26
CA ASP A 293 22.30 14.37 14.33
C ASP A 293 21.51 15.59 13.82
N LEU A 294 20.44 15.95 14.55
CA LEU A 294 19.53 17.04 14.17
C LEU A 294 19.76 18.33 14.97
N SER A 295 20.77 18.37 15.85
CA SER A 295 21.01 19.50 16.77
C SER A 295 21.14 20.84 16.02
N THR A 296 21.73 20.82 14.82
CA THR A 296 21.95 22.02 14.01
C THR A 296 20.67 22.67 13.52
N LEU A 297 19.55 21.94 13.40
CA LEU A 297 18.25 22.51 13.02
C LEU A 297 17.74 23.53 14.04
N TRP A 298 18.03 23.32 15.32
CA TRP A 298 17.54 24.19 16.39
C TRP A 298 18.04 25.63 16.27
N ASN A 299 19.22 25.79 15.65
CA ASN A 299 19.93 27.07 15.50
C ASN A 299 19.74 27.74 14.12
N ILE A 300 18.92 27.18 13.23
CA ILE A 300 18.69 27.80 11.93
C ILE A 300 17.92 29.11 12.07
N ASN A 301 18.28 30.10 11.25
CA ASN A 301 17.49 31.31 11.09
C ASN A 301 16.33 31.05 10.14
N MET A 302 15.12 31.01 10.68
CA MET A 302 13.88 30.77 9.92
C MET A 302 13.36 32.01 9.19
N ASN A 303 14.04 33.17 9.26
CA ASN A 303 13.65 34.42 8.58
C ASN A 303 12.18 34.82 8.82
N GLY A 304 11.71 34.64 10.06
CA GLY A 304 10.31 34.91 10.44
C GLY A 304 9.28 33.93 9.89
N LYS A 305 9.70 32.86 9.21
CA LYS A 305 8.83 31.74 8.80
C LYS A 305 8.46 30.89 10.03
N VAL A 306 7.32 30.20 9.94
CA VAL A 306 6.78 29.39 11.03
C VAL A 306 7.24 27.94 10.95
N ILE A 307 7.47 27.44 9.73
CA ILE A 307 7.87 26.06 9.49
C ILE A 307 9.19 26.04 8.74
N ALA A 308 10.09 25.14 9.12
CA ALA A 308 11.17 24.68 8.27
C ALA A 308 10.93 23.21 7.89
N GLY A 309 10.96 22.90 6.60
CA GLY A 309 10.68 21.56 6.08
C GLY A 309 11.14 21.40 4.63
N VAL A 310 11.15 20.16 4.13
CA VAL A 310 11.57 19.86 2.76
C VAL A 310 10.41 20.05 1.78
N GLY A 311 10.69 20.77 0.69
CA GLY A 311 9.74 21.02 -0.40
C GLY A 311 9.57 19.81 -1.33
N THR A 312 8.34 19.60 -1.82
CA THR A 312 7.92 18.47 -2.69
C THR A 312 7.56 18.94 -4.10
N CYS A 313 8.25 19.96 -4.61
CA CYS A 313 7.89 20.64 -5.87
C CYS A 313 8.85 20.42 -7.05
N GLN A 314 9.77 19.44 -6.98
CA GLN A 314 10.60 19.11 -8.16
C GLN A 314 9.89 18.10 -9.05
N GLU A 315 9.57 18.54 -10.26
CA GLU A 315 9.04 17.68 -11.31
C GLU A 315 10.01 16.52 -11.61
N GLY A 316 9.44 15.33 -11.84
CA GLY A 316 10.20 14.10 -12.10
C GLY A 316 10.59 13.30 -10.85
N GLU A 317 10.40 13.84 -9.64
CA GLU A 317 10.51 13.04 -8.41
C GLU A 317 9.18 12.40 -8.01
N THR A 318 9.22 11.20 -7.42
CA THR A 318 8.03 10.45 -6.99
C THR A 318 7.28 11.08 -5.82
N SER A 319 8.00 11.87 -5.02
CA SER A 319 7.45 12.69 -3.94
C SER A 319 6.78 13.98 -4.44
N PHE A 320 6.84 14.28 -5.75
CA PHE A 320 6.24 15.48 -6.31
C PHE A 320 4.74 15.52 -6.03
N ARG A 321 4.28 16.64 -5.47
CA ARG A 321 2.87 16.92 -5.19
C ARG A 321 2.58 18.36 -5.60
N ARG A 322 1.60 18.58 -6.46
CA ARG A 322 1.08 19.93 -6.70
C ARG A 322 -0.12 20.20 -5.82
N MET A 323 -0.38 21.47 -5.52
CA MET A 323 -1.53 21.84 -4.70
C MET A 323 -2.85 21.42 -5.35
N ASP A 324 -2.99 21.56 -6.68
CA ASP A 324 -4.19 21.18 -7.44
C ASP A 324 -4.50 19.68 -7.50
N MET A 325 -3.56 18.81 -7.08
CA MET A 325 -3.84 17.39 -6.93
C MET A 325 -4.83 17.11 -5.79
N LEU A 326 -4.84 17.96 -4.76
CA LEU A 326 -5.63 17.75 -3.55
C LEU A 326 -6.51 18.94 -3.16
N ILE A 327 -6.30 20.12 -3.75
CA ILE A 327 -7.04 21.35 -3.46
C ILE A 327 -7.84 21.74 -4.70
N ASN A 328 -9.11 22.10 -4.51
CA ASN A 328 -10.02 22.48 -5.59
C ASN A 328 -9.81 23.95 -5.99
N PHE A 329 -8.95 24.19 -6.97
CA PHE A 329 -8.71 25.53 -7.54
C PHE A 329 -9.84 26.04 -8.45
N SER A 330 -10.85 25.23 -8.77
CA SER A 330 -12.06 25.71 -9.43
C SER A 330 -12.95 26.54 -8.50
N ASP A 331 -12.69 26.49 -7.18
CA ASP A 331 -13.35 27.35 -6.21
C ASP A 331 -12.73 28.77 -6.24
N PRO A 332 -13.53 29.83 -6.50
CA PRO A 332 -13.00 31.20 -6.58
C PRO A 332 -12.29 31.67 -5.30
N TYR A 333 -12.75 31.24 -4.13
CA TYR A 333 -12.14 31.61 -2.84
C TYR A 333 -10.74 31.03 -2.67
N ILE A 334 -10.49 29.86 -3.25
CA ILE A 334 -9.16 29.25 -3.28
C ILE A 334 -8.30 29.92 -4.35
N ALA A 335 -8.81 30.05 -5.58
CA ALA A 335 -8.06 30.61 -6.71
C ALA A 335 -7.56 32.04 -6.46
N GLU A 336 -8.32 32.86 -5.73
CA GLU A 336 -7.95 34.24 -5.41
C GLU A 336 -6.82 34.32 -4.35
N ARG A 337 -6.68 33.30 -3.49
CA ARG A 337 -5.78 33.35 -2.31
C ARG A 337 -4.51 32.53 -2.45
N PHE A 338 -4.50 31.56 -3.36
CA PHE A 338 -3.41 30.60 -3.50
C PHE A 338 -2.93 30.53 -4.93
N ASP A 339 -1.62 30.46 -5.09
CA ASP A 339 -1.00 30.12 -6.37
C ASP A 339 -0.99 28.60 -6.55
N VAL A 340 -1.53 28.13 -7.68
CA VAL A 340 -1.53 26.71 -8.07
C VAL A 340 -0.12 26.15 -8.24
N ASN A 341 0.85 27.00 -8.58
CA ASN A 341 2.25 26.64 -8.80
C ASN A 341 3.11 26.78 -7.54
N ALA A 342 2.51 27.14 -6.40
CA ALA A 342 3.25 27.27 -5.16
C ALA A 342 3.89 25.92 -4.76
N CYS A 343 5.15 25.99 -4.33
CA CYS A 343 5.88 24.81 -3.89
C CYS A 343 5.21 24.20 -2.64
N THR A 344 4.77 22.95 -2.77
CA THR A 344 4.30 22.15 -1.65
C THR A 344 5.46 21.64 -0.81
N TRP A 345 5.15 21.07 0.34
CA TRP A 345 6.12 20.54 1.27
C TRP A 345 5.58 19.33 2.02
N ALA A 346 6.49 18.52 2.56
CA ALA A 346 6.15 17.30 3.26
C ALA A 346 6.04 17.52 4.76
N PHE A 347 4.99 16.93 5.35
CA PHE A 347 4.96 16.69 6.77
C PHE A 347 5.82 15.49 7.16
N GLY A 348 6.22 15.43 8.43
CA GLY A 348 6.82 14.25 9.03
C GLY A 348 8.25 14.46 9.53
N MET A 349 8.86 15.58 9.17
CA MET A 349 10.08 16.11 9.78
C MET A 349 10.05 17.62 9.61
N ASN A 350 9.48 18.31 10.59
CA ASN A 350 9.23 19.75 10.48
C ASN A 350 9.61 20.46 11.77
N LEU A 351 10.47 21.47 11.67
CA LEU A 351 10.73 22.38 12.79
C LEU A 351 9.71 23.51 12.76
N PHE A 352 8.98 23.68 13.86
CA PHE A 352 7.98 24.72 14.04
C PHE A 352 8.49 25.78 15.01
N ASP A 353 8.34 27.05 14.63
CA ASP A 353 8.43 28.19 15.53
C ASP A 353 7.04 28.48 16.10
N LEU A 354 6.80 27.98 17.31
CA LEU A 354 5.53 28.12 18.02
C LEU A 354 5.27 29.57 18.45
N GLN A 355 6.32 30.38 18.64
CA GLN A 355 6.14 31.80 18.94
C GLN A 355 5.55 32.53 17.72
N GLN A 356 6.12 32.32 16.53
CA GLN A 356 5.60 32.90 15.30
C GLN A 356 4.23 32.33 14.92
N TRP A 357 4.00 31.05 15.19
CA TRP A 357 2.68 30.44 15.03
C TRP A 357 1.61 31.19 15.83
N ARG A 358 1.86 31.43 17.13
CA ARG A 358 0.95 32.16 18.02
C ARG A 358 0.72 33.59 17.52
N ARG A 359 1.79 34.32 17.16
CA ARG A 359 1.69 35.69 16.61
C ARG A 359 0.80 35.79 15.38
N HIS A 360 0.84 34.78 14.51
CA HIS A 360 0.01 34.74 13.30
C HIS A 360 -1.35 34.06 13.49
N ASN A 361 -1.65 33.55 14.69
CA ASN A 361 -2.86 32.80 15.02
C ASN A 361 -3.18 31.70 13.98
N LEU A 362 -2.18 30.89 13.64
CA LEU A 362 -2.35 29.88 12.57
C LEU A 362 -3.30 28.74 12.97
N THR A 363 -3.48 28.45 14.26
CA THR A 363 -4.52 27.53 14.73
C THR A 363 -5.92 28.07 14.35
N GLY A 364 -6.15 29.38 14.52
CA GLY A 364 -7.37 30.04 14.06
C GLY A 364 -7.55 30.01 12.54
N VAL A 365 -6.45 30.13 11.77
CA VAL A 365 -6.49 29.99 10.30
C VAL A 365 -6.87 28.57 9.89
N TYR A 366 -6.29 27.57 10.53
CA TYR A 366 -6.64 26.16 10.34
C TYR A 366 -8.14 25.92 10.56
N HIS A 367 -8.70 26.42 11.67
CA HIS A 367 -10.14 26.28 11.93
C HIS A 367 -11.02 26.90 10.84
N LYS A 368 -10.62 28.04 10.27
CA LYS A 368 -11.35 28.67 9.15
C LYS A 368 -11.42 27.75 7.94
N TYR A 369 -10.31 27.11 7.57
CA TYR A 369 -10.29 26.17 6.43
C TYR A 369 -11.02 24.87 6.74
N LEU A 370 -10.88 24.34 7.95
CA LEU A 370 -11.58 23.15 8.39
C LEU A 370 -13.11 23.34 8.36
N GLN A 371 -13.61 24.46 8.88
CA GLN A 371 -15.05 24.79 8.89
C GLN A 371 -15.60 25.04 7.49
N ARG A 372 -14.81 25.62 6.58
CA ARG A 372 -15.26 25.80 5.19
C ARG A 372 -15.25 24.48 4.43
N GLY A 373 -14.20 23.67 4.59
CA GLY A 373 -14.08 22.35 3.98
C GLY A 373 -15.20 21.37 4.39
N SER A 374 -15.76 21.54 5.59
CA SER A 374 -16.93 20.74 6.01
C SER A 374 -18.26 21.21 5.42
N LYS A 375 -18.35 22.46 4.95
CA LYS A 375 -19.55 23.00 4.26
C LYS A 375 -19.49 22.80 2.75
N LYS A 376 -18.28 22.83 2.17
CA LYS A 376 -18.03 22.70 0.73
C LYS A 376 -16.74 21.90 0.51
N PRO A 377 -16.69 20.97 -0.45
CA PRO A 377 -15.49 20.17 -0.72
C PRO A 377 -14.39 21.04 -1.39
N LEU A 378 -13.63 21.76 -0.56
CA LEU A 378 -12.52 22.61 -1.00
C LEU A 378 -11.23 21.83 -1.26
N PHE A 379 -11.13 20.62 -0.74
CA PHE A 379 -9.97 19.76 -0.86
C PHE A 379 -10.36 18.29 -0.68
N ASN A 380 -9.53 17.40 -1.17
CA ASN A 380 -9.63 15.96 -0.98
C ASN A 380 -9.30 15.58 0.48
N ALA A 381 -9.79 14.42 0.94
CA ALA A 381 -9.67 13.99 2.33
C ALA A 381 -8.22 13.98 2.87
N GLY A 382 -8.08 14.20 4.17
CA GLY A 382 -6.82 14.15 4.92
C GLY A 382 -6.30 15.52 5.39
N SER A 383 -5.23 15.51 6.18
CA SER A 383 -4.68 16.71 6.84
C SER A 383 -3.65 17.48 5.99
N LEU A 384 -3.06 16.86 4.96
CA LEU A 384 -2.03 17.49 4.12
C LEU A 384 -2.51 18.79 3.44
N PRO A 385 -3.68 18.81 2.76
CA PRO A 385 -4.17 20.03 2.10
C PRO A 385 -4.43 21.15 3.10
N LEU A 386 -4.97 20.81 4.28
CA LEU A 386 -5.18 21.76 5.37
C LEU A 386 -3.87 22.39 5.84
N GLY A 387 -2.78 21.63 5.88
CA GLY A 387 -1.45 22.17 6.17
C GLY A 387 -0.95 23.14 5.11
N TRP A 388 -1.06 22.80 3.84
CA TRP A 388 -0.64 23.71 2.77
C TRP A 388 -1.45 25.02 2.77
N LEU A 389 -2.76 24.95 3.01
CA LEU A 389 -3.63 26.12 3.11
C LEU A 389 -3.31 26.96 4.37
N THR A 390 -3.11 26.32 5.52
CA THR A 390 -2.85 26.99 6.80
C THR A 390 -1.49 27.69 6.82
N PHE A 391 -0.47 27.07 6.22
CA PHE A 391 0.91 27.54 6.27
C PHE A 391 1.40 28.13 4.94
N TYR A 392 0.47 28.54 4.08
CA TYR A 392 0.82 29.18 2.82
C TYR A 392 1.72 30.41 3.03
N ASN A 393 2.83 30.47 2.30
CA ASN A 393 3.91 31.46 2.46
C ASN A 393 4.57 31.52 3.86
N LYS A 394 4.37 30.52 4.72
CA LYS A 394 4.96 30.42 6.07
C LYS A 394 6.09 29.41 6.21
N ILE A 395 6.54 28.81 5.11
CA ILE A 395 7.61 27.81 5.08
C ILE A 395 8.98 28.41 4.70
N MET A 396 10.03 27.91 5.36
CA MET A 396 11.42 27.93 4.93
C MET A 396 11.77 26.54 4.37
N VAL A 397 12.18 26.49 3.10
CA VAL A 397 12.54 25.22 2.46
C VAL A 397 13.93 24.78 2.92
N LEU A 398 14.03 23.54 3.38
CA LEU A 398 15.28 22.88 3.76
C LEU A 398 15.92 22.11 2.59
N ASP A 399 17.23 21.88 2.68
CA ASP A 399 17.95 20.94 1.81
C ASP A 399 17.32 19.55 1.91
N ARG A 400 17.18 18.85 0.77
CA ARG A 400 16.50 17.55 0.69
C ARG A 400 17.16 16.45 1.49
N ARG A 401 18.46 16.58 1.78
CA ARG A 401 19.16 15.64 2.66
C ARG A 401 18.58 15.65 4.06
N TRP A 402 17.83 16.67 4.49
CA TRP A 402 17.17 16.65 5.78
C TRP A 402 16.05 15.60 5.89
N HIS A 403 15.30 15.39 4.81
CA HIS A 403 14.10 14.54 4.83
C HIS A 403 13.85 13.92 3.46
N ILE A 404 14.14 12.62 3.34
CA ILE A 404 13.86 11.83 2.14
C ILE A 404 12.56 11.05 2.30
N LEU A 405 11.71 11.16 1.28
CA LEU A 405 10.37 10.59 1.20
C LEU A 405 10.34 9.41 0.22
N GLY A 406 9.25 8.64 0.29
CA GLY A 406 8.81 7.64 -0.67
C GLY A 406 9.04 6.21 -0.24
N LEU A 407 9.68 5.93 0.92
CA LEU A 407 10.05 4.56 1.29
C LEU A 407 8.81 3.66 1.54
N GLY A 408 7.61 4.25 1.67
CA GLY A 408 6.34 3.53 1.81
C GLY A 408 5.56 3.31 0.50
N TYR A 409 6.08 3.71 -0.68
CA TYR A 409 5.44 3.41 -1.98
C TYR A 409 6.38 3.33 -3.18
N ASP A 410 7.51 4.02 -3.16
CA ASP A 410 8.44 4.08 -4.29
C ASP A 410 9.61 3.10 -4.10
N SER A 411 9.63 2.03 -4.87
CA SER A 411 10.73 1.05 -4.86
C SER A 411 12.00 1.52 -5.59
N GLY A 412 12.01 2.70 -6.20
CA GLY A 412 13.05 3.23 -7.08
C GLY A 412 14.02 4.23 -6.44
N ILE A 413 13.85 4.57 -5.15
CA ILE A 413 14.67 5.58 -4.48
C ILE A 413 16.14 5.14 -4.45
N ASP A 414 17.01 6.05 -4.87
CA ASP A 414 18.47 5.86 -4.88
C ASP A 414 19.00 5.62 -3.46
N LYS A 415 19.73 4.51 -3.30
CA LYS A 415 20.33 4.10 -2.03
C LYS A 415 21.27 5.17 -1.47
N ASN A 416 22.02 5.85 -2.32
CA ASN A 416 22.96 6.90 -1.89
C ASN A 416 22.21 8.09 -1.28
N LYS A 417 21.06 8.47 -1.85
CA LYS A 417 20.20 9.52 -1.27
C LYS A 417 19.66 9.11 0.09
N ILE A 418 19.26 7.84 0.25
CA ILE A 418 18.78 7.31 1.53
C ILE A 418 19.91 7.34 2.57
N GLU A 419 21.11 6.87 2.24
CA GLU A 419 22.24 6.82 3.18
C GLU A 419 22.75 8.21 3.60
N GLN A 420 22.64 9.21 2.72
CA GLN A 420 23.02 10.60 3.01
C GLN A 420 21.94 11.42 3.71
N ALA A 421 20.72 10.87 3.87
CA ALA A 421 19.62 11.58 4.47
C ALA A 421 19.73 11.62 6.01
N ALA A 422 19.40 12.75 6.61
CA ALA A 422 19.27 12.89 8.05
C ALA A 422 18.04 12.16 8.59
N VAL A 423 16.93 12.21 7.85
CA VAL A 423 15.68 11.50 8.17
C VAL A 423 15.13 10.84 6.92
N VAL A 424 14.74 9.57 7.03
CA VAL A 424 14.05 8.82 5.97
C VAL A 424 12.62 8.53 6.40
N HIS A 425 11.69 8.62 5.46
CA HIS A 425 10.26 8.56 5.74
C HIS A 425 9.60 7.45 4.94
N TYR A 426 8.89 6.57 5.64
CA TYR A 426 8.03 5.54 5.06
C TYR A 426 6.62 6.08 4.78
N ASP A 427 6.54 7.29 4.21
CA ASP A 427 5.27 7.90 3.81
C ASP A 427 4.57 7.02 2.78
N GLY A 428 3.25 6.90 2.90
CA GLY A 428 2.42 5.98 2.11
C GLY A 428 1.96 4.74 2.86
N ILE A 429 1.46 3.76 2.09
CA ILE A 429 0.69 2.64 2.65
C ILE A 429 1.55 1.44 3.06
N ARG A 430 2.79 1.32 2.58
CA ARG A 430 3.64 0.15 2.83
C ARG A 430 4.59 0.41 3.99
N LYS A 431 4.05 0.40 5.21
CA LYS A 431 4.84 0.62 6.44
C LYS A 431 5.83 -0.52 6.70
N PRO A 432 6.99 -0.24 7.33
CA PRO A 432 8.05 -1.23 7.51
C PRO A 432 7.70 -2.37 8.47
N TRP A 433 6.77 -2.14 9.41
CA TRP A 433 6.24 -3.15 10.35
C TRP A 433 5.10 -4.00 9.77
N MET A 434 4.77 -3.84 8.48
CA MET A 434 3.75 -4.64 7.81
C MET A 434 4.36 -5.60 6.79
N ASP A 435 3.63 -6.67 6.49
CA ASP A 435 4.08 -7.68 5.51
C ASP A 435 4.20 -7.08 4.11
N ILE A 436 3.26 -6.20 3.75
CA ILE A 436 3.26 -5.44 2.48
C ILE A 436 4.37 -4.37 2.38
N GLY A 437 5.15 -4.16 3.45
CA GLY A 437 6.29 -3.25 3.48
C GLY A 437 7.33 -3.58 2.40
N LEU A 438 7.95 -2.57 1.80
CA LEU A 438 8.96 -2.76 0.75
C LEU A 438 10.23 -3.39 1.33
N GLY A 439 10.48 -4.67 1.00
CA GLY A 439 11.57 -5.48 1.57
C GLY A 439 12.94 -4.81 1.53
N ARG A 440 13.27 -4.12 0.41
CA ARG A 440 14.55 -3.42 0.24
C ARG A 440 14.80 -2.27 1.22
N TYR A 441 13.76 -1.75 1.87
CA TYR A 441 13.87 -0.65 2.83
C TYR A 441 13.62 -1.10 4.28
N LYS A 442 13.20 -2.36 4.53
CA LYS A 442 12.89 -2.84 5.88
C LYS A 442 14.09 -2.81 6.84
N SER A 443 15.32 -2.92 6.32
CA SER A 443 16.53 -2.90 7.15
C SER A 443 16.76 -1.58 7.88
N TYR A 444 16.49 -0.44 7.24
CA TYR A 444 16.70 0.89 7.86
C TYR A 444 15.84 1.07 9.11
N TRP A 445 14.64 0.48 9.14
CA TRP A 445 13.76 0.52 10.31
C TRP A 445 14.06 -0.60 11.33
N SER A 446 14.19 -1.85 10.86
CA SER A 446 14.36 -3.02 11.75
C SER A 446 15.68 -3.06 12.51
N ASN A 447 16.72 -2.34 12.07
CA ASN A 447 17.97 -2.19 12.82
C ASN A 447 17.72 -1.57 14.20
N PHE A 448 16.86 -0.55 14.28
CA PHE A 448 16.53 0.11 15.55
C PHE A 448 15.58 -0.71 16.43
N MET A 449 14.90 -1.71 15.88
CA MET A 449 14.15 -2.71 16.66
C MET A 449 15.08 -3.70 17.37
N LYS A 450 16.13 -4.16 16.69
CA LYS A 450 17.10 -5.13 17.24
C LYS A 450 17.94 -4.53 18.35
N THR A 451 18.33 -3.26 18.22
CA THR A 451 19.00 -2.53 19.30
C THR A 451 18.15 -2.48 20.58
N MET A 452 16.81 -2.37 20.45
CA MET A 452 15.91 -2.45 21.62
C MET A 452 15.98 -3.83 22.30
N ALA A 453 16.02 -4.93 21.54
CA ALA A 453 16.19 -6.28 22.11
C ALA A 453 17.57 -6.50 22.79
N SER A 454 18.63 -5.86 22.28
CA SER A 454 19.99 -5.99 22.84
C SER A 454 20.22 -5.12 24.08
N ILE A 455 19.64 -3.91 24.14
CA ILE A 455 19.74 -3.04 25.32
C ILE A 455 19.10 -3.74 26.54
N ILE A 456 17.98 -4.43 26.34
CA ILE A 456 17.28 -5.24 27.37
C ILE A 456 18.20 -6.31 27.99
N THR A 457 19.13 -6.88 27.23
CA THR A 457 20.07 -7.90 27.76
C THR A 457 21.27 -7.32 28.52
N SER A 458 21.47 -6.00 28.48
CA SER A 458 22.68 -5.34 29.00
C SER A 458 22.46 -4.47 30.25
N THR A 459 21.20 -4.23 30.65
CA THR A 459 20.86 -3.52 31.91
C THR A 459 20.57 -4.53 33.02
N PRO A 460 21.30 -4.53 34.15
CA PRO A 460 21.03 -5.43 35.27
C PRO A 460 19.87 -4.86 36.09
N THR A 461 18.63 -5.15 35.71
CA THR A 461 17.48 -5.00 36.61
C THR A 461 17.16 -6.36 37.24
N SER A 462 17.04 -6.33 38.56
CA SER A 462 16.76 -7.45 39.46
C SER A 462 15.76 -8.46 38.88
N SER A 463 16.14 -9.73 39.02
CA SER A 463 15.46 -10.94 38.60
C SER A 463 13.94 -10.94 38.83
N VAL A 464 13.18 -10.94 37.74
CA VAL A 464 11.91 -11.68 37.66
C VAL A 464 12.15 -12.82 36.68
N LEU A 465 11.98 -14.04 37.16
CA LEU A 465 12.21 -15.29 36.44
C LEU A 465 11.51 -15.29 35.07
N ARG A 466 12.30 -15.22 34.00
CA ARG A 466 11.88 -15.65 32.66
C ARG A 466 12.23 -17.12 32.49
N THR A 467 11.22 -17.99 32.50
CA THR A 467 11.34 -19.32 31.91
C THR A 467 11.36 -19.19 30.39
N GLY A 468 12.40 -19.75 29.77
CA GLY A 468 12.72 -19.58 28.37
C GLY A 468 11.76 -20.32 27.42
N LEU A 469 11.50 -19.70 26.27
CA LEU A 469 10.95 -20.35 25.10
C LEU A 469 12.02 -20.43 24.02
N VAL A 470 12.37 -21.67 23.71
CA VAL A 470 13.34 -22.11 22.70
C VAL A 470 12.97 -21.56 21.32
N GLN A 471 13.92 -20.87 20.71
CA GLN A 471 13.83 -20.30 19.37
C GLN A 471 14.01 -21.42 18.33
N LYS A 472 12.94 -21.77 17.59
CA LYS A 472 13.07 -22.53 16.34
C LYS A 472 13.36 -21.57 15.18
N GLN A 473 14.45 -21.85 14.47
CA GLN A 473 14.83 -21.16 13.23
C GLN A 473 13.75 -21.35 12.15
N PRO A 474 13.37 -20.31 11.38
CA PRO A 474 12.61 -20.49 10.16
C PRO A 474 13.56 -20.83 9.01
N LEU A 475 13.26 -21.94 8.33
CA LEU A 475 13.82 -22.27 7.02
C LEU A 475 13.50 -21.15 6.02
N GLY A 476 14.53 -20.62 5.38
CA GLY A 476 14.41 -19.56 4.40
C GLY A 476 13.64 -20.02 3.17
N VAL A 477 12.54 -19.32 2.87
CA VAL A 477 11.88 -19.39 1.57
C VAL A 477 12.34 -18.18 0.75
N SER A 478 13.06 -18.47 -0.33
CA SER A 478 13.52 -17.49 -1.32
C SER A 478 12.33 -17.00 -2.13
N PHE A 479 11.90 -15.76 -1.90
CA PHE A 479 10.94 -15.08 -2.77
C PHE A 479 11.69 -14.38 -3.89
N GLN A 480 11.55 -14.88 -5.11
CA GLN A 480 12.03 -14.20 -6.30
C GLN A 480 11.13 -12.98 -6.59
N ASN A 481 11.78 -11.83 -6.77
CA ASN A 481 11.16 -10.57 -7.15
C ASN A 481 10.52 -10.68 -8.54
N ILE A 482 9.19 -10.52 -8.64
CA ILE A 482 8.52 -10.25 -9.90
C ILE A 482 8.64 -8.75 -10.18
N VAL A 483 9.57 -8.40 -11.07
CA VAL A 483 9.76 -7.06 -11.61
C VAL A 483 9.16 -6.99 -13.02
N GLY A 484 8.29 -6.01 -13.24
CA GLY A 484 8.08 -5.35 -14.54
C GLY A 484 6.94 -5.90 -15.38
N LEU A 485 5.82 -5.17 -15.41
CA LEU A 485 4.93 -5.18 -16.57
C LEU A 485 5.60 -4.38 -17.71
N PRO A 486 5.88 -4.97 -18.88
CA PRO A 486 6.29 -4.21 -20.03
C PRO A 486 5.07 -3.47 -20.62
N ALA A 487 5.28 -2.21 -21.02
CA ALA A 487 4.33 -1.50 -21.87
C ALA A 487 4.23 -2.23 -23.22
N MET A 488 3.02 -2.64 -23.60
CA MET A 488 2.77 -3.30 -24.87
C MET A 488 2.84 -2.29 -26.01
N THR A 489 3.94 -2.31 -26.77
CA THR A 489 4.02 -1.64 -28.07
C THR A 489 3.16 -2.38 -29.09
N LYS A 490 2.20 -1.68 -29.72
CA LYS A 490 1.41 -2.17 -30.86
C LYS A 490 2.32 -2.47 -32.06
N VAL A 491 2.84 -3.69 -32.16
CA VAL A 491 3.41 -4.21 -33.41
C VAL A 491 2.97 -5.65 -33.60
N GLY A 492 1.79 -5.80 -34.20
CA GLY A 492 1.29 -7.07 -34.73
C GLY A 492 0.53 -6.78 -36.02
N ARG A 493 1.24 -6.74 -37.14
CA ARG A 493 0.62 -6.60 -38.47
C ARG A 493 0.18 -7.99 -38.92
N VAL A 494 -1.12 -8.29 -38.79
CA VAL A 494 -1.70 -9.46 -39.46
C VAL A 494 -1.72 -9.14 -40.96
N ARG A 495 -0.89 -9.85 -41.74
CA ARG A 495 -0.87 -9.73 -43.20
C ARG A 495 -1.68 -10.89 -43.77
N CYS A 496 -2.95 -10.64 -44.10
CA CYS A 496 -3.70 -11.52 -44.99
C CYS A 496 -3.52 -11.01 -46.43
N SER A 497 -3.08 -11.89 -47.33
CA SER A 497 -3.02 -11.59 -48.76
C SER A 497 -4.41 -11.92 -49.33
N ILE A 498 -5.13 -10.89 -49.79
CA ILE A 498 -6.36 -11.07 -50.56
C ILE A 498 -5.91 -11.27 -52.01
N GLU A 499 -6.00 -12.50 -52.52
CA GLU A 499 -6.03 -12.72 -53.97
C GLU A 499 -7.43 -12.34 -54.46
N GLY A 500 -7.51 -11.24 -55.21
CA GLY A 500 -8.74 -10.75 -55.78
C GLY A 500 -9.22 -11.61 -56.95
N LYS A 501 -10.52 -11.90 -56.96
CA LYS A 501 -11.31 -12.25 -58.15
C LYS A 501 -12.69 -11.55 -58.07
N PRO A 502 -13.31 -11.26 -59.23
CA PRO A 502 -14.02 -10.02 -59.46
C PRO A 502 -15.48 -10.02 -59.00
N ASP A 503 -15.98 -8.79 -58.82
CA ASP A 503 -17.35 -8.38 -58.48
C ASP A 503 -18.44 -9.17 -59.23
N VAL A 504 -19.44 -9.62 -58.46
CA VAL A 504 -20.77 -9.95 -58.98
C VAL A 504 -21.82 -9.18 -58.17
N GLN A 505 -22.44 -8.26 -58.89
CA GLN A 505 -23.67 -7.50 -58.69
C GLN A 505 -24.60 -7.94 -57.55
N GLU A 506 -24.82 -7.03 -56.60
CA GLU A 506 -25.75 -7.14 -55.47
C GLU A 506 -27.17 -6.76 -55.91
N SER A 507 -28.14 -7.68 -55.81
CA SER A 507 -29.57 -7.38 -55.91
C SER A 507 -30.21 -7.46 -54.52
N ARG A 508 -30.75 -6.33 -54.06
CA ARG A 508 -31.56 -6.20 -52.83
C ARG A 508 -32.85 -7.01 -52.93
N SER A 509 -33.17 -7.76 -51.89
CA SER A 509 -34.55 -8.13 -51.56
C SER A 509 -34.78 -8.09 -50.04
N ASN A 510 -35.76 -7.27 -49.64
CA ASN A 510 -36.29 -7.16 -48.28
C ASN A 510 -37.14 -8.38 -47.91
N LEU A 511 -36.94 -8.92 -46.70
CA LEU A 511 -37.91 -9.62 -45.86
C LEU A 511 -37.22 -9.78 -44.50
N GLY A 512 -37.79 -9.57 -43.31
CA GLY A 512 -39.16 -9.46 -42.85
C GLY A 512 -39.08 -9.87 -41.37
N MET A 513 -39.56 -9.01 -40.50
CA MET A 513 -39.57 -9.15 -39.04
C MET A 513 -40.59 -10.22 -38.62
N GLY A 514 -40.23 -11.18 -37.75
CA GLY A 514 -41.21 -12.16 -37.24
C GLY A 514 -40.65 -13.28 -36.37
N ALA A 515 -40.63 -13.04 -35.06
CA ALA A 515 -40.79 -13.94 -33.91
C ALA A 515 -40.29 -15.40 -33.94
N SER A 516 -39.45 -15.75 -32.96
CA SER A 516 -39.74 -16.93 -32.12
C SER A 516 -39.09 -16.79 -30.73
N LEU A 517 -39.93 -16.43 -29.74
CA LEU A 517 -39.70 -16.72 -28.32
C LEU A 517 -40.04 -18.19 -28.08
N ILE A 518 -39.12 -18.99 -27.52
CA ILE A 518 -39.36 -19.97 -26.45
C ILE A 518 -38.01 -20.23 -25.75
N ALA A 519 -38.03 -20.13 -24.42
CA ALA A 519 -36.94 -20.37 -23.50
C ALA A 519 -36.66 -21.86 -23.27
N ALA A 520 -35.42 -22.21 -22.90
CA ALA A 520 -35.13 -23.19 -21.85
C ALA A 520 -33.63 -23.20 -21.46
N ILE A 521 -33.40 -22.68 -20.26
CA ILE A 521 -32.45 -23.13 -19.23
C ILE A 521 -31.57 -24.33 -19.62
N SER A 522 -30.25 -24.14 -19.67
CA SER A 522 -29.27 -25.21 -19.40
C SER A 522 -27.91 -24.63 -19.01
N ALA A 523 -27.61 -24.80 -17.71
CA ALA A 523 -26.33 -25.09 -17.09
C ALA A 523 -25.09 -24.26 -17.49
N ALA A 524 -24.72 -23.37 -16.56
CA ALA A 524 -23.35 -22.93 -16.38
C ALA A 524 -22.42 -24.13 -16.10
N THR A 525 -21.66 -24.56 -17.10
CA THR A 525 -20.42 -25.32 -16.91
C THR A 525 -19.40 -24.85 -17.94
N LEU A 526 -18.74 -23.73 -17.65
CA LEU A 526 -17.44 -23.42 -18.25
C LEU A 526 -16.40 -23.47 -17.13
N SER A 527 -15.60 -24.52 -17.19
CA SER A 527 -14.43 -24.76 -16.38
C SER A 527 -13.40 -23.64 -16.59
N SER A 528 -13.39 -22.69 -15.66
CA SER A 528 -12.21 -21.88 -15.38
C SER A 528 -11.05 -22.79 -14.98
N PRO A 529 -9.81 -22.59 -15.45
CA PRO A 529 -8.67 -23.08 -14.69
C PRO A 529 -8.68 -22.30 -13.37
N ALA A 530 -8.74 -23.02 -12.26
CA ALA A 530 -8.68 -22.45 -10.92
C ALA A 530 -7.51 -21.46 -10.85
N ALA A 531 -7.85 -20.19 -10.63
CA ALA A 531 -6.91 -19.24 -10.09
C ALA A 531 -6.58 -19.77 -8.69
N MET A 532 -5.40 -20.37 -8.54
CA MET A 532 -4.79 -20.61 -7.24
C MET A 532 -4.45 -19.23 -6.67
N ALA A 533 -5.43 -18.61 -6.02
CA ALA A 533 -5.14 -17.61 -5.02
C ALA A 533 -4.28 -18.32 -3.96
N LEU A 534 -3.14 -17.73 -3.60
CA LEU A 534 -2.41 -18.07 -2.39
C LEU A 534 -3.31 -17.66 -1.20
N VAL A 535 -4.32 -18.49 -0.93
CA VAL A 535 -5.00 -18.55 0.35
C VAL A 535 -4.02 -19.23 1.28
N ASP A 536 -3.66 -18.54 2.36
CA ASP A 536 -2.90 -19.10 3.47
C ASP A 536 -3.55 -20.43 3.89
N GLU A 537 -2.80 -21.53 3.75
CA GLU A 537 -3.22 -22.92 3.97
C GLU A 537 -3.67 -23.19 5.43
N ARG A 538 -3.65 -22.16 6.29
CA ARG A 538 -4.17 -22.20 7.67
C ARG A 538 -5.60 -21.69 7.83
N LEU A 539 -6.26 -21.24 6.76
CA LEU A 539 -7.67 -20.80 6.79
C LEU A 539 -8.62 -21.66 5.95
N SER A 540 -8.13 -22.68 5.26
CA SER A 540 -8.99 -23.67 4.62
C SER A 540 -9.22 -24.85 5.56
N THR A 541 -10.39 -24.91 6.18
CA THR A 541 -10.95 -26.16 6.72
C THR A 541 -11.48 -27.09 5.62
N GLU A 542 -11.07 -26.88 4.36
CA GLU A 542 -11.38 -27.76 3.24
C GLU A 542 -10.47 -28.99 3.32
N GLY A 543 -10.86 -29.95 4.17
CA GLY A 543 -10.14 -31.22 4.30
C GLY A 543 -10.72 -32.22 5.30
N THR A 544 -11.69 -31.84 6.14
CA THR A 544 -12.21 -32.75 7.19
C THR A 544 -13.55 -33.41 6.87
N GLY A 545 -14.22 -33.04 5.77
CA GLY A 545 -15.53 -33.62 5.41
C GLY A 545 -16.63 -33.37 6.44
N LEU A 546 -16.44 -32.38 7.34
CA LEU A 546 -17.38 -32.05 8.41
C LEU A 546 -18.34 -30.93 7.97
N PRO A 547 -19.67 -31.10 8.11
CA PRO A 547 -20.61 -30.03 7.84
C PRO A 547 -20.38 -28.88 8.83
N PHE A 548 -20.28 -27.65 8.33
CA PHE A 548 -20.11 -26.39 9.09
C PHE A 548 -18.77 -26.14 9.79
N GLY A 549 -17.72 -26.93 9.52
CA GLY A 549 -16.36 -26.61 9.98
C GLY A 549 -16.14 -26.66 11.51
N LEU A 550 -17.07 -27.27 12.25
CA LEU A 550 -16.95 -27.48 13.70
C LEU A 550 -16.35 -28.88 13.94
N SER A 551 -15.20 -28.96 14.62
CA SER A 551 -14.55 -30.23 14.95
C SER A 551 -15.22 -31.00 16.10
N ASN A 552 -16.26 -30.42 16.72
CA ASN A 552 -16.96 -30.99 17.86
C ASN A 552 -18.48 -31.00 17.62
N ASN A 553 -19.05 -32.19 17.45
CA ASN A 553 -20.48 -32.39 17.23
C ASN A 553 -21.33 -31.83 18.38
N LEU A 554 -20.82 -31.85 19.62
CA LEU A 554 -21.52 -31.28 20.77
C LEU A 554 -21.64 -29.75 20.66
N LEU A 555 -20.60 -29.09 20.13
CA LEU A 555 -20.59 -27.64 19.93
C LEU A 555 -21.57 -27.21 18.84
N GLY A 556 -21.73 -28.03 17.79
CA GLY A 556 -22.75 -27.81 16.75
C GLY A 556 -24.17 -27.85 17.32
N TRP A 557 -24.49 -28.86 18.13
CA TRP A 557 -25.80 -28.97 18.78
C TRP A 557 -26.05 -27.86 19.82
N ILE A 558 -25.01 -27.42 20.54
CA ILE A 558 -25.11 -26.27 21.44
C ILE A 558 -25.44 -25.00 20.66
N LEU A 559 -24.74 -24.73 19.55
CA LEU A 559 -24.99 -23.54 18.73
C LEU A 559 -26.39 -23.54 18.12
N PHE A 560 -26.85 -24.69 17.61
CA PHE A 560 -28.21 -24.83 17.07
C PHE A 560 -29.28 -24.68 18.16
N GLY A 561 -29.05 -25.28 19.34
CA GLY A 561 -29.97 -25.21 20.47
C GLY A 561 -30.08 -23.80 21.05
N VAL A 562 -28.95 -23.11 21.24
CA VAL A 562 -28.91 -21.73 21.74
C VAL A 562 -29.57 -20.77 20.74
N PHE A 563 -29.26 -20.91 19.45
CA PHE A 563 -29.89 -20.09 18.42
C PHE A 563 -31.40 -20.32 18.35
N GLY A 564 -31.85 -21.57 18.36
CA GLY A 564 -33.27 -21.92 18.37
C GLY A 564 -34.00 -21.41 19.61
N PHE A 565 -33.38 -21.48 20.79
CA PHE A 565 -33.95 -20.97 22.03
C PHE A 565 -34.06 -19.43 22.03
N ILE A 566 -33.02 -18.72 21.61
CA ILE A 566 -33.05 -17.25 21.48
C ILE A 566 -34.12 -16.83 20.47
N TRP A 567 -34.21 -17.52 19.34
CA TRP A 567 -35.19 -17.20 18.31
C TRP A 567 -36.63 -17.50 18.75
N ALA A 568 -36.86 -18.57 19.51
CA ALA A 568 -38.15 -18.86 20.11
C ALA A 568 -38.56 -17.79 21.15
N LEU A 569 -37.63 -17.36 22.01
CA LEU A 569 -37.89 -16.27 22.96
C LEU A 569 -38.18 -14.95 22.26
N TYR A 570 -37.42 -14.63 21.20
CA TYR A 570 -37.68 -13.44 20.38
C TYR A 570 -39.04 -13.50 19.70
N PHE A 571 -39.42 -14.64 19.12
CA PHE A 571 -40.70 -14.80 18.44
C PHE A 571 -41.88 -14.70 19.41
N VAL A 572 -41.78 -15.34 20.59
CA VAL A 572 -42.80 -15.22 21.64
C VAL A 572 -42.92 -13.78 22.12
N TYR A 573 -41.79 -13.11 22.39
CA TYR A 573 -41.77 -11.71 22.78
C TYR A 573 -42.38 -10.79 21.70
N ALA A 574 -41.95 -10.94 20.45
CA ALA A 574 -42.46 -10.16 19.32
C ALA A 574 -43.95 -10.43 19.05
N SER A 575 -44.44 -11.64 19.27
CA SER A 575 -45.87 -11.98 19.15
C SER A 575 -46.73 -11.48 20.32
N SER A 576 -46.11 -11.03 21.42
CA SER A 576 -46.78 -10.44 22.58
C SER A 576 -46.76 -8.91 22.61
N LEU A 577 -46.09 -8.29 21.64
CA LEU A 577 -46.14 -6.85 21.43
C LEU A 577 -47.36 -6.55 20.56
N ASP A 578 -48.39 -5.96 21.16
CA ASP A 578 -49.46 -5.32 20.40
C ASP A 578 -48.85 -4.23 19.52
N GLU A 579 -49.22 -4.20 18.23
CA GLU A 579 -48.79 -3.16 17.29
C GLU A 579 -49.37 -1.81 17.75
N ASP A 580 -48.62 -1.06 18.55
CA ASP A 580 -48.85 0.38 18.70
C ASP A 580 -48.50 1.04 17.36
N GLU A 581 -49.53 1.40 16.59
CA GLU A 581 -49.44 2.05 15.27
C GLU A 581 -48.75 3.44 15.26
N ASP A 582 -48.13 3.88 16.36
CA ASP A 582 -47.48 5.20 16.45
C ASP A 582 -45.99 5.09 16.79
N SER A 583 -45.17 4.67 15.83
CA SER A 583 -43.73 4.95 15.84
C SER A 583 -43.16 5.01 14.43
N GLY A 584 -43.25 6.21 13.85
CA GLY A 584 -42.70 6.55 12.54
C GLY A 584 -41.19 6.44 12.46
N LEU A 585 -40.71 5.34 11.89
CA LEU A 585 -39.38 5.19 11.32
C LEU A 585 -39.47 4.39 10.01
N SER A 586 -39.98 5.04 8.96
CA SER A 586 -39.73 4.59 7.59
C SER A 586 -38.31 5.02 7.20
N LEU A 587 -37.48 4.05 6.86
CA LEU A 587 -36.16 4.23 6.23
C LEU A 587 -36.26 3.83 4.76
#